data_AF-A0AAV4MHH9-F1
#
_entry.id   AF-A0AAV4MHH9-F1
#
_cell.length_a   1.000
_cell.length_b   1.000
_cell.length_c   1.000
_cell.angle_alpha   90.00
_cell.angle_beta   90.00
_cell.angle_gamma   90.00
#
_symmetry.space_group_name_H-M   'P 1'
#
loop_
_entity.id
_entity.type
_entity.pdbx_description
1 polymer ?
#
loop_
_entity_poly.entity_id
_entity_poly.type
_entity_poly.pdbx_seq_one_letter_code
_entity_poly.pdbx_strand_id
1 'polypeptide(L)'
;MKAWISSLLIIVWLSAVLGNNVPGRWNSYKVVCYLGSWANYRRGDGKFKIEDIDPKLCTHLIYGFAKLNEDNTIAAYDSYLDLKEGWGLGAYKRFNGLKRKNPQLKTLIAIGGWNEGSPKYSRMARSASSRRTFINSCVQFLQKYGFDGLDLDWEYPALRGGVPEDKGNFVQLVKGPARVLVSRIGKDMWHLKTDSVQKSFPGSYVEISHGSPTEAADYCKKDGNFEAFGRLPAAEQTSNAFVADHGKNKLSQSNELKETFASRGMLLTAAVSAGKNTIDKAYDVPSLARYLDFINLMAYDFHGGWDPVTGHNSPLYARPNENYEQKTFNVDYAVRYWLNKGCPADKLVLGMPLYGRSFTLNDARNSGFGAPASKGIAGEYTGEMGFLGYHEICKKLKQESGWRVTVDRHVQAPYAVNGRQWIGYDDINSITTKVRYLIKMNLGGAMVWSIETDDFRGRCHGYTNPLLRAINSALYGASSPQPNPSTNQIPRPSSTNHVPRTTVNRPKTTVNNNTPKHTTSGGSLPCSRNGYFRHPHNCKQFYVCQSQKAGYKVFQFSCGPGTVFSEKLNTCTFPHQVPGC
;
A
#
# COMPACT_ATOMS: atom_id res chain seq x y z
N MET A 1 -1.55 -38.52 62.85
CA MET A 1 -1.71 -38.58 61.37
C MET A 1 -2.19 -37.22 60.84
N LYS A 2 -1.33 -36.21 60.98
CA LYS A 2 -1.56 -34.81 60.59
C LYS A 2 -0.35 -34.39 59.75
N ALA A 3 -0.30 -34.77 58.47
CA ALA A 3 0.82 -34.38 57.59
C ALA A 3 0.56 -34.56 56.07
N TRP A 4 -0.68 -34.74 55.59
CA TRP A 4 -0.92 -35.06 54.17
C TRP A 4 -2.06 -34.29 53.49
N ILE A 5 -2.52 -33.16 54.06
CA ILE A 5 -3.57 -32.31 53.41
C ILE A 5 -3.06 -30.90 53.07
N SER A 6 -1.89 -30.49 53.55
CA SER A 6 -1.34 -29.14 53.32
C SER A 6 -0.60 -28.95 52.00
N SER A 7 -0.25 -30.03 51.27
CA SER A 7 0.54 -29.91 50.03
C SER A 7 -0.29 -29.74 48.75
N LEU A 8 -1.60 -30.03 48.77
CA LEU A 8 -2.47 -29.89 47.59
C LEU A 8 -3.10 -28.49 47.46
N LEU A 9 -3.21 -27.73 48.56
CA LEU A 9 -3.74 -26.36 48.53
C LEU A 9 -2.69 -25.30 48.13
N ILE A 10 -1.40 -25.58 48.31
CA ILE A 10 -0.32 -24.66 47.92
C ILE A 10 -0.03 -24.73 46.41
N ILE A 11 -0.24 -25.89 45.76
CA ILE A 11 -0.05 -26.03 44.31
C ILE A 11 -1.20 -25.39 43.51
N VAL A 12 -2.41 -25.34 44.07
CA VAL A 12 -3.57 -24.64 43.45
C VAL A 12 -3.51 -23.12 43.67
N TRP A 13 -2.83 -22.64 44.72
CA TRP A 13 -2.64 -21.19 44.94
C TRP A 13 -1.43 -20.59 44.21
N LEU A 14 -0.37 -21.36 43.93
CA LEU A 14 0.75 -20.88 43.10
C LEU A 14 0.43 -20.86 41.59
N SER A 15 -0.63 -21.55 41.16
CA SER A 15 -1.15 -21.46 39.78
C SER A 15 -2.18 -20.34 39.59
N ALA A 16 -2.68 -19.72 40.67
CA ALA A 16 -3.65 -18.62 40.61
C ALA A 16 -3.02 -17.22 40.77
N VAL A 17 -1.75 -17.10 41.18
CA VAL A 17 -1.02 -15.82 41.28
C VAL A 17 -0.01 -15.61 40.14
N LEU A 18 0.19 -16.63 39.29
CA LEU A 18 0.72 -16.46 37.92
C LEU A 18 -0.45 -16.40 36.93
N GLY A 19 -1.44 -15.56 37.23
CA GLY A 19 -2.40 -15.13 36.23
C GLY A 19 -1.64 -14.44 35.10
N ASN A 20 -1.44 -15.16 34.01
CA ASN A 20 -1.12 -14.67 32.65
C ASN A 20 -0.64 -13.22 32.56
N ASN A 21 0.57 -12.95 33.05
CA ASN A 21 1.40 -11.94 32.40
C ASN A 21 2.05 -12.60 31.18
N VAL A 22 1.20 -13.01 30.21
CA VAL A 22 1.62 -12.91 28.82
C VAL A 22 1.91 -11.43 28.65
N PRO A 23 3.14 -11.02 28.31
CA PRO A 23 3.45 -9.61 28.12
C PRO A 23 2.37 -9.01 27.24
N GLY A 24 1.64 -8.04 27.82
CA GLY A 24 0.45 -7.47 27.22
C GLY A 24 0.73 -7.15 25.76
N ARG A 25 -0.08 -7.73 24.87
CA ARG A 25 -0.02 -7.59 23.41
C ARG A 25 -0.40 -6.17 22.94
N TRP A 26 -0.13 -5.17 23.76
CA TRP A 26 -0.49 -3.77 23.58
C TRP A 26 0.50 -2.99 22.70
N ASN A 27 1.27 -3.67 21.84
CA ASN A 27 2.25 -3.06 20.92
C ASN A 27 2.46 -3.79 19.56
N SER A 28 1.63 -4.78 19.17
CA SER A 28 2.05 -5.77 18.14
C SER A 28 1.54 -5.57 16.71
N TYR A 29 0.39 -4.93 16.48
CA TYR A 29 -0.21 -4.89 15.14
C TYR A 29 0.26 -3.69 14.32
N LYS A 30 0.41 -3.89 13.01
CA LYS A 30 0.70 -2.80 12.07
C LYS A 30 -0.61 -2.18 11.59
N VAL A 31 -0.63 -0.85 11.48
CA VAL A 31 -1.65 -0.10 10.73
C VAL A 31 -0.91 0.65 9.65
N VAL A 32 -0.91 0.08 8.45
CA VAL A 32 -0.14 0.53 7.27
C VAL A 32 -1.06 1.30 6.35
N CYS A 33 -0.72 2.54 6.06
CA CYS A 33 -1.63 3.47 5.39
C CYS A 33 -1.00 4.03 4.12
N TYR A 34 -1.57 3.68 2.96
CA TYR A 34 -1.15 4.27 1.69
C TYR A 34 -1.79 5.64 1.48
N LEU A 35 -0.99 6.54 0.91
CA LEU A 35 -1.41 7.83 0.35
C LEU A 35 -1.22 7.82 -1.17
N GLY A 36 -2.28 7.99 -1.95
CA GLY A 36 -2.19 8.37 -3.36
C GLY A 36 -1.91 9.86 -3.51
N SER A 37 -0.65 10.24 -3.79
CA SER A 37 -0.21 11.65 -3.83
C SER A 37 -0.98 12.53 -4.82
N TRP A 38 -1.52 11.95 -5.90
CA TRP A 38 -2.36 12.66 -6.87
C TRP A 38 -3.64 13.24 -6.27
N ALA A 39 -4.06 12.78 -5.09
CA ALA A 39 -5.22 13.33 -4.38
C ALA A 39 -5.05 14.80 -3.99
N ASN A 40 -3.80 15.32 -3.99
CA ASN A 40 -3.51 16.75 -3.87
C ASN A 40 -4.18 17.59 -4.99
N TYR A 41 -4.45 16.97 -6.14
CA TYR A 41 -5.05 17.62 -7.30
C TYR A 41 -6.57 17.41 -7.44
N ARG A 42 -7.18 16.60 -6.58
CA ARG A 42 -8.65 16.51 -6.52
C ARG A 42 -9.24 17.88 -6.16
N ARG A 43 -10.48 18.11 -6.61
CA ARG A 43 -11.21 19.37 -6.40
C ARG A 43 -12.14 19.26 -5.19
N GLY A 44 -12.49 20.41 -4.62
CA GLY A 44 -13.48 20.52 -3.54
C GLY A 44 -13.14 19.64 -2.33
N ASP A 45 -14.17 19.00 -1.78
CA ASP A 45 -14.05 18.17 -0.58
C ASP A 45 -13.21 16.89 -0.79
N GLY A 46 -12.93 16.50 -2.05
CA GLY A 46 -12.04 15.39 -2.37
C GLY A 46 -10.55 15.73 -2.35
N LYS A 47 -10.18 17.02 -2.25
CA LYS A 47 -8.77 17.44 -2.19
C LYS A 47 -8.13 16.96 -0.88
N PHE A 48 -7.06 16.20 -0.98
CA PHE A 48 -6.32 15.67 0.17
C PHE A 48 -4.85 16.08 0.12
N LYS A 49 -4.34 16.70 1.18
CA LYS A 49 -2.95 17.13 1.32
C LYS A 49 -2.25 16.36 2.44
N ILE A 50 -0.93 16.46 2.50
CA ILE A 50 -0.14 15.91 3.61
C ILE A 50 -0.61 16.42 4.97
N GLU A 51 -1.07 17.68 5.04
CA GLU A 51 -1.59 18.30 6.26
C GLU A 51 -2.89 17.67 6.76
N ASP A 52 -3.65 16.98 5.90
CA ASP A 52 -4.90 16.31 6.27
C ASP A 52 -4.64 14.97 6.98
N ILE A 53 -3.39 14.47 6.98
CA ILE A 53 -3.01 13.22 7.64
C ILE A 53 -2.94 13.43 9.15
N ASP A 54 -3.71 12.63 9.89
CA ASP A 54 -3.53 12.44 11.33
C ASP A 54 -2.44 11.37 11.57
N PRO A 55 -1.22 11.77 11.99
CA PRO A 55 -0.09 10.85 12.08
C PRO A 55 -0.20 9.87 13.24
N LYS A 56 -1.25 9.97 14.07
CA LYS A 56 -1.50 9.03 15.18
C LYS A 56 -2.37 7.84 14.78
N LEU A 57 -3.01 7.88 13.60
CA LEU A 57 -3.92 6.82 13.15
C LEU A 57 -3.21 5.65 12.46
N CYS A 58 -1.94 5.79 12.12
CA CYS A 58 -1.16 4.79 11.41
C CYS A 58 0.17 4.55 12.12
N THR A 59 0.66 3.32 12.11
CA THR A 59 2.02 3.01 12.56
C THR A 59 3.03 3.17 11.42
N HIS A 60 2.58 2.95 10.18
CA HIS A 60 3.37 3.13 8.97
C HIS A 60 2.55 3.93 7.95
N LEU A 61 3.14 4.99 7.38
CA LEU A 61 2.60 5.67 6.21
C LEU A 61 3.43 5.31 4.98
N ILE A 62 2.77 5.01 3.86
CA ILE A 62 3.42 4.71 2.58
C ILE A 62 3.01 5.76 1.55
N TYR A 63 4.00 6.50 1.02
CA TYR A 63 3.78 7.51 -0.01
C TYR A 63 3.74 6.87 -1.39
N GLY A 64 2.57 6.89 -2.05
CA GLY A 64 2.38 6.45 -3.43
C GLY A 64 2.48 7.64 -4.40
N PHE A 65 3.41 7.69 -5.35
CA PHE A 65 4.49 6.74 -5.62
C PHE A 65 5.75 7.47 -6.06
N ALA A 66 6.89 6.78 -6.04
CA ALA A 66 8.06 7.05 -6.88
C ALA A 66 7.94 6.31 -8.21
N LYS A 67 8.82 6.63 -9.17
CA LYS A 67 8.92 5.95 -10.46
C LYS A 67 10.29 5.33 -10.71
N LEU A 68 10.32 4.37 -11.62
CA LEU A 68 11.55 3.81 -12.20
C LEU A 68 11.89 4.52 -13.52
N ASN A 69 13.10 5.07 -13.61
CA ASN A 69 13.68 5.62 -14.84
C ASN A 69 14.26 4.50 -15.73
N GLU A 70 14.46 4.80 -17.02
CA GLU A 70 15.05 3.85 -17.98
C GLU A 70 16.51 3.47 -17.67
N ASP A 71 17.23 4.30 -16.91
CA ASP A 71 18.58 4.00 -16.41
C ASP A 71 18.59 3.08 -15.17
N ASN A 72 17.41 2.55 -14.79
CA ASN A 72 17.16 1.73 -13.61
C ASN A 72 17.28 2.47 -12.27
N THR A 73 17.23 3.81 -12.26
CA THR A 73 17.24 4.57 -11.01
C THR A 73 15.82 4.92 -10.52
N ILE A 74 15.65 5.02 -9.20
CA ILE A 74 14.43 5.59 -8.61
C ILE A 74 14.40 7.12 -8.80
N ALA A 75 13.21 7.66 -9.07
CA ALA A 75 13.00 9.10 -9.15
C ALA A 75 11.63 9.52 -8.59
N ALA A 76 11.51 10.82 -8.29
CA ALA A 76 10.22 11.41 -7.94
C ALA A 76 9.24 11.26 -9.11
N TYR A 77 7.99 10.93 -8.81
CA TYR A 77 6.97 10.75 -9.83
C TYR A 77 6.51 12.10 -10.37
N ASP A 78 6.16 13.01 -9.45
CA ASP A 78 5.76 14.38 -9.72
C ASP A 78 6.72 15.34 -9.00
N SER A 79 7.79 15.74 -9.68
CA SER A 79 8.83 16.60 -9.09
C SER A 79 8.29 17.93 -8.55
N TYR A 80 7.21 18.49 -9.13
CA TYR A 80 6.62 19.73 -8.66
C TYR A 80 5.91 19.54 -7.32
N LEU A 81 5.17 18.46 -7.14
CA LEU A 81 4.54 18.16 -5.85
C LEU A 81 5.55 17.67 -4.81
N ASP A 82 6.41 16.74 -5.22
CA ASP A 82 7.22 15.91 -4.34
C ASP A 82 8.43 16.64 -3.77
N LEU A 83 9.15 17.37 -4.62
CA LEU A 83 10.46 17.95 -4.33
C LEU A 83 10.35 19.41 -3.90
N LYS A 84 11.40 19.93 -3.24
CA LYS A 84 11.51 21.37 -2.93
C LYS A 84 12.31 22.11 -4.01
N GLU A 85 13.23 21.40 -4.63
CA GLU A 85 14.01 21.87 -5.75
C GLU A 85 13.08 22.35 -6.88
N GLY A 86 13.48 23.40 -7.60
CA GLY A 86 12.68 23.94 -8.69
C GLY A 86 11.34 24.56 -8.25
N TRP A 87 11.27 25.14 -7.05
CA TRP A 87 10.05 25.76 -6.49
C TRP A 87 8.89 24.78 -6.24
N GLY A 88 9.19 23.49 -6.09
CA GLY A 88 8.20 22.48 -5.78
C GLY A 88 7.62 22.58 -4.36
N LEU A 89 6.49 21.91 -4.15
CA LEU A 89 5.69 21.95 -2.92
C LEU A 89 6.29 21.10 -1.78
N GLY A 90 7.36 20.35 -2.04
CA GLY A 90 8.13 19.62 -1.04
C GLY A 90 7.33 18.60 -0.24
N ALA A 91 6.41 17.86 -0.89
CA ALA A 91 5.54 16.91 -0.22
C ALA A 91 6.33 15.82 0.54
N TYR A 92 7.46 15.33 0.03
CA TYR A 92 8.29 14.36 0.77
C TYR A 92 8.77 14.91 2.12
N LYS A 93 9.28 16.15 2.14
CA LYS A 93 9.74 16.79 3.38
C LYS A 93 8.60 16.98 4.38
N ARG A 94 7.40 17.33 3.90
CA ARG A 94 6.21 17.50 4.74
C ARG A 94 5.72 16.16 5.29
N PHE A 95 5.70 15.12 4.45
CA PHE A 95 5.26 13.77 4.80
C PHE A 95 6.17 13.13 5.84
N ASN A 96 7.49 13.12 5.59
CA ASN A 96 8.47 12.62 6.57
C ASN A 96 8.52 13.51 7.83
N GLY A 97 8.12 14.78 7.71
CA GLY A 97 7.97 15.71 8.83
C GLY A 97 6.86 15.35 9.81
N LEU A 98 5.89 14.49 9.42
CA LEU A 98 4.84 13.99 10.32
C LEU A 98 5.40 13.20 11.51
N LYS A 99 6.60 12.62 11.38
CA LYS A 99 7.32 11.96 12.48
C LYS A 99 7.63 12.89 13.65
N ARG A 100 7.64 14.22 13.46
CA ARG A 100 7.75 15.16 14.59
C ARG A 100 6.51 15.18 15.49
N LYS A 101 5.33 14.86 14.93
CA LYS A 101 4.07 14.76 15.68
C LYS A 101 3.84 13.36 16.25
N ASN A 102 4.44 12.33 15.64
CA ASN A 102 4.46 10.96 16.13
C ASN A 102 5.86 10.34 15.88
N PRO A 103 6.79 10.40 16.85
CA PRO A 103 8.15 9.89 16.67
C PRO A 103 8.26 8.38 16.42
N GLN A 104 7.22 7.61 16.75
CA GLN A 104 7.17 6.17 16.48
C GLN A 104 6.74 5.84 15.04
N LEU A 105 6.15 6.82 14.34
CA LEU A 105 5.68 6.64 12.96
C LEU A 105 6.84 6.29 12.03
N LYS A 106 6.63 5.30 11.17
CA LYS A 106 7.52 4.98 10.06
C LYS A 106 6.95 5.49 8.74
N THR A 107 7.78 6.08 7.91
CA THR A 107 7.39 6.56 6.58
C THR A 107 8.16 5.81 5.51
N LEU A 108 7.45 5.16 4.60
CA LEU A 108 8.02 4.48 3.44
C LEU A 108 7.58 5.20 2.16
N ILE A 109 8.31 4.96 1.08
CA ILE A 109 7.87 5.34 -0.27
C ILE A 109 7.66 4.08 -1.10
N ALA A 110 6.51 4.02 -1.78
CA ALA A 110 6.21 2.94 -2.70
C ALA A 110 6.71 3.29 -4.11
N ILE A 111 7.25 2.29 -4.82
CA ILE A 111 7.62 2.40 -6.23
C ILE A 111 6.91 1.33 -7.04
N GLY A 112 6.29 1.74 -8.15
CA GLY A 112 5.44 0.88 -8.96
C GLY A 112 4.01 1.40 -9.05
N GLY A 113 3.06 0.53 -8.73
CA GLY A 113 1.64 0.77 -8.92
C GLY A 113 1.20 0.55 -10.37
N TRP A 114 -0.11 0.41 -10.56
CA TRP A 114 -0.73 0.09 -11.85
C TRP A 114 -0.20 0.89 -13.05
N ASN A 115 -0.06 2.23 -12.92
CA ASN A 115 0.29 3.15 -14.01
C ASN A 115 1.75 3.08 -14.47
N GLU A 116 2.66 2.58 -13.63
CA GLU A 116 4.07 2.42 -14.02
C GLU A 116 4.28 1.25 -15.00
N GLY A 117 3.33 0.31 -15.02
CA GLY A 117 3.43 -0.91 -15.82
C GLY A 117 4.48 -1.90 -15.30
N SER A 118 4.58 -3.05 -15.96
CA SER A 118 5.50 -4.14 -15.59
C SER A 118 6.81 -4.22 -16.41
N PRO A 119 6.86 -3.88 -17.72
CA PRO A 119 8.03 -4.17 -18.56
C PRO A 119 9.36 -3.57 -18.07
N LYS A 120 9.34 -2.35 -17.54
CA LYS A 120 10.56 -1.69 -17.03
C LYS A 120 11.09 -2.34 -15.74
N TYR A 121 10.21 -2.84 -14.89
CA TYR A 121 10.59 -3.60 -13.69
C TYR A 121 11.17 -4.96 -14.08
N SER A 122 10.58 -5.64 -15.06
CA SER A 122 11.13 -6.89 -15.61
C SER A 122 12.55 -6.68 -16.16
N ARG A 123 12.80 -5.60 -16.91
CA ARG A 123 14.15 -5.24 -17.39
C ARG A 123 15.12 -4.98 -16.24
N MET A 124 14.72 -4.17 -15.26
CA MET A 124 15.56 -3.83 -14.11
C MET A 124 15.90 -5.06 -13.26
N ALA A 125 14.94 -5.95 -13.02
CA ALA A 125 15.14 -7.13 -12.18
C ALA A 125 16.03 -8.20 -12.85
N ARG A 126 16.16 -8.19 -14.18
CA ARG A 126 16.79 -9.26 -14.98
C ARG A 126 18.27 -9.49 -14.69
N SER A 127 19.05 -8.44 -14.45
CA SER A 127 20.51 -8.56 -14.31
C SER A 127 21.00 -8.08 -12.94
N ALA A 128 22.08 -8.69 -12.43
CA ALA A 128 22.69 -8.24 -11.18
C ALA A 128 23.18 -6.78 -11.25
N SER A 129 23.61 -6.33 -12.43
CA SER A 129 24.06 -4.95 -12.66
C SER A 129 22.92 -3.94 -12.53
N SER A 130 21.81 -4.17 -13.26
CA SER A 130 20.63 -3.29 -13.21
C SER A 130 19.98 -3.27 -11.83
N ARG A 131 19.88 -4.43 -11.16
CA ARG A 131 19.42 -4.50 -9.76
C ARG A 131 20.31 -3.67 -8.84
N ARG A 132 21.64 -3.76 -8.98
CA ARG A 132 22.58 -2.98 -8.16
C ARG A 132 22.43 -1.48 -8.37
N THR A 133 22.29 -1.03 -9.62
CA THR A 133 22.02 0.38 -9.94
C THR A 133 20.75 0.85 -9.23
N PHE A 134 19.68 0.08 -9.36
CA PHE A 134 18.41 0.37 -8.70
C PHE A 134 18.54 0.45 -7.18
N ILE A 135 19.13 -0.58 -6.55
CA ILE A 135 19.32 -0.65 -5.10
C ILE A 135 20.11 0.54 -4.57
N ASN A 136 21.25 0.86 -5.21
CA ASN A 136 22.09 1.97 -4.80
C ASN A 136 21.34 3.31 -4.92
N SER A 137 20.58 3.50 -6.00
CA SER A 137 19.77 4.70 -6.18
C SER A 137 18.65 4.79 -5.12
N CYS A 138 18.03 3.67 -4.73
CA CYS A 138 17.02 3.62 -3.69
C CYS A 138 17.59 4.08 -2.35
N VAL A 139 18.73 3.53 -1.93
CA VAL A 139 19.38 3.94 -0.66
C VAL A 139 19.65 5.44 -0.64
N GLN A 140 20.24 5.97 -1.72
CA GLN A 140 20.53 7.39 -1.83
C GLN A 140 19.25 8.23 -1.78
N PHE A 141 18.19 7.80 -2.47
CA PHE A 141 16.90 8.46 -2.50
C PHE A 141 16.24 8.49 -1.11
N LEU A 142 16.18 7.36 -0.41
CA LEU A 142 15.57 7.27 0.93
C LEU A 142 16.33 8.14 1.92
N GLN A 143 17.66 8.11 1.90
CA GLN A 143 18.50 8.95 2.76
C GLN A 143 18.32 10.44 2.46
N LYS A 144 18.32 10.81 1.18
CA LYS A 144 18.16 12.20 0.74
C LYS A 144 16.83 12.79 1.23
N TYR A 145 15.74 12.04 1.15
CA TYR A 145 14.41 12.55 1.45
C TYR A 145 13.87 12.18 2.84
N GLY A 146 14.59 11.35 3.61
CA GLY A 146 14.27 11.03 5.01
C GLY A 146 13.21 9.95 5.22
N PHE A 147 13.09 9.02 4.28
CA PHE A 147 12.22 7.85 4.39
C PHE A 147 12.90 6.73 5.20
N ASP A 148 12.09 5.99 5.97
CA ASP A 148 12.52 4.86 6.78
C ASP A 148 12.52 3.53 6.01
N GLY A 149 12.02 3.50 4.77
CA GLY A 149 12.01 2.28 3.97
C GLY A 149 11.43 2.43 2.59
N LEU A 150 11.50 1.33 1.83
CA LEU A 150 10.98 1.17 0.48
C LEU A 150 9.87 0.12 0.47
N ASP A 151 8.83 0.39 -0.28
CA ASP A 151 7.75 -0.55 -0.57
C ASP A 151 7.71 -0.85 -2.08
N LEU A 152 7.75 -2.13 -2.43
CA LEU A 152 7.81 -2.59 -3.82
C LEU A 152 6.43 -2.97 -4.34
N ASP A 153 5.90 -2.17 -5.25
CA ASP A 153 4.55 -2.33 -5.80
C ASP A 153 4.61 -2.68 -7.29
N TRP A 154 5.43 -3.69 -7.61
CA TRP A 154 5.51 -4.21 -8.98
C TRP A 154 4.24 -5.01 -9.30
N GLU A 155 3.40 -4.45 -10.18
CA GLU A 155 2.17 -5.08 -10.66
C GLU A 155 2.27 -5.56 -12.11
N TYR A 156 2.54 -6.83 -12.40
CA TYR A 156 3.05 -7.86 -11.48
C TYR A 156 4.23 -8.57 -12.16
N PRO A 157 5.20 -9.13 -11.41
CA PRO A 157 6.19 -10.03 -11.96
C PRO A 157 5.53 -11.07 -12.87
N ALA A 158 6.12 -11.34 -14.03
CA ALA A 158 5.64 -12.30 -15.05
C ALA A 158 4.30 -11.96 -15.73
N LEU A 159 3.69 -10.81 -15.42
CA LEU A 159 2.42 -10.37 -15.99
C LEU A 159 2.54 -8.95 -16.55
N ARG A 160 1.51 -8.52 -17.28
CA ARG A 160 1.40 -7.15 -17.84
C ARG A 160 2.62 -6.73 -18.67
N GLY A 161 3.19 -7.68 -19.43
CA GLY A 161 4.39 -7.49 -20.26
C GLY A 161 5.72 -7.87 -19.58
N GLY A 162 5.67 -8.52 -18.42
CA GLY A 162 6.80 -9.23 -17.82
C GLY A 162 7.04 -10.62 -18.44
N VAL A 163 8.05 -11.32 -17.94
CA VAL A 163 8.48 -12.67 -18.38
C VAL A 163 8.44 -13.68 -17.22
N PRO A 164 8.28 -15.00 -17.46
CA PRO A 164 8.19 -15.99 -16.38
C PRO A 164 9.35 -15.98 -15.38
N GLU A 165 10.56 -15.65 -15.83
CA GLU A 165 11.77 -15.53 -15.02
C GLU A 165 11.65 -14.43 -13.95
N ASP A 166 10.73 -13.47 -14.13
CA ASP A 166 10.48 -12.40 -13.18
C ASP A 166 10.14 -12.93 -11.78
N LYS A 167 9.52 -14.11 -11.67
CA LYS A 167 9.29 -14.75 -10.36
C LYS A 167 10.59 -14.95 -9.59
N GLY A 168 11.62 -15.48 -10.25
CA GLY A 168 12.95 -15.67 -9.67
C GLY A 168 13.70 -14.34 -9.56
N ASN A 169 13.60 -13.46 -10.57
CA ASN A 169 14.27 -12.16 -10.56
C ASN A 169 13.76 -11.24 -9.45
N PHE A 170 12.46 -11.31 -9.12
CA PHE A 170 11.88 -10.58 -8.01
C PHE A 170 12.44 -11.08 -6.67
N VAL A 171 12.62 -12.40 -6.52
CA VAL A 171 13.39 -12.94 -5.38
C VAL A 171 14.80 -12.37 -5.37
N GLN A 172 15.54 -12.39 -6.48
CA GLN A 172 16.91 -11.83 -6.50
C GLN A 172 16.95 -10.32 -6.26
N LEU A 173 15.86 -9.60 -6.50
CA LEU A 173 15.74 -8.17 -6.19
C LEU A 173 15.59 -7.94 -4.69
N VAL A 174 14.71 -8.69 -4.02
CA VAL A 174 14.48 -8.54 -2.59
C VAL A 174 15.52 -9.26 -1.72
N LYS A 175 16.11 -10.32 -2.26
CA LYS A 175 17.19 -11.09 -1.63
C LYS A 175 18.37 -10.16 -1.33
N GLY A 176 19.04 -10.50 -0.24
CA GLY A 176 20.36 -10.11 0.27
C GLY A 176 21.30 -11.31 0.24
N PRO A 177 22.63 -11.23 -0.04
CA PRO A 177 23.52 -12.39 0.10
C PRO A 177 23.70 -12.75 1.57
N ALA A 178 22.69 -13.44 2.14
CA ALA A 178 22.59 -13.76 3.55
C ALA A 178 23.91 -14.32 4.12
N ARG A 179 24.72 -13.45 4.70
CA ARG A 179 25.80 -13.84 5.60
C ARG A 179 25.37 -13.52 7.02
N VAL A 180 24.88 -14.58 7.68
CA VAL A 180 24.98 -14.88 9.12
C VAL A 180 25.41 -13.66 9.96
N LEU A 181 24.43 -12.94 10.49
CA LEU A 181 24.62 -11.95 11.56
C LEU A 181 24.76 -12.69 12.90
N VAL A 182 25.80 -13.52 13.00
CA VAL A 182 26.43 -13.88 14.28
C VAL A 182 27.79 -13.19 14.28
N SER A 183 27.81 -11.87 14.52
CA SER A 183 29.06 -11.16 14.90
C SER A 183 28.91 -9.70 15.36
N ARG A 184 27.71 -9.16 15.60
CA ARG A 184 27.56 -7.76 16.10
C ARG A 184 26.88 -7.60 17.47
N ILE A 185 26.89 -8.64 18.30
CA ILE A 185 26.61 -8.55 19.76
C ILE A 185 27.76 -9.18 20.57
N GLY A 186 29.00 -9.11 20.08
CA GLY A 186 30.13 -9.83 20.72
C GLY A 186 31.48 -9.14 20.71
N LYS A 187 31.56 -7.84 20.37
CA LYS A 187 32.85 -7.11 20.37
C LYS A 187 32.99 -6.02 21.44
N ASP A 188 31.90 -5.61 22.07
CA ASP A 188 31.94 -4.53 23.07
C ASP A 188 31.76 -5.04 24.52
N MET A 189 32.10 -6.31 24.79
CA MET A 189 31.96 -6.90 26.13
C MET A 189 33.11 -7.83 26.53
N TRP A 190 34.33 -7.56 26.07
CA TRP A 190 35.55 -8.29 26.46
C TRP A 190 36.73 -7.39 26.87
N HIS A 191 36.42 -6.22 27.43
CA HIS A 191 37.39 -5.45 28.21
C HIS A 191 36.78 -5.13 29.56
N LEU A 192 36.74 -6.11 30.46
CA LEU A 192 36.67 -5.92 31.90
C LEU A 192 36.98 -7.24 32.63
N LYS A 193 38.09 -7.21 33.37
CA LYS A 193 38.54 -8.16 34.40
C LYS A 193 39.12 -9.51 33.96
N THR A 194 40.39 -9.49 33.57
CA THR A 194 41.32 -10.51 34.06
C THR A 194 41.80 -10.04 35.44
N ASP A 195 41.27 -10.65 36.51
CA ASP A 195 41.99 -10.92 37.76
C ASP A 195 41.08 -11.68 38.72
N SER A 196 41.62 -12.75 39.30
CA SER A 196 41.01 -13.73 40.21
C SER A 196 40.03 -14.72 39.56
N VAL A 197 40.51 -15.93 39.29
CA VAL A 197 40.11 -17.19 39.95
C VAL A 197 41.08 -18.27 39.44
N GLN A 198 42.10 -18.51 40.25
CA GLN A 198 42.93 -19.69 40.21
C GLN A 198 42.26 -20.71 41.13
N LYS A 199 41.68 -21.78 40.57
CA LYS A 199 41.52 -23.09 41.26
C LYS A 199 40.88 -24.15 40.36
N SER A 200 41.70 -25.18 40.10
CA SER A 200 41.38 -26.61 40.00
C SER A 200 40.36 -27.07 38.95
N PHE A 201 40.84 -27.74 37.89
CA PHE A 201 40.46 -29.12 37.47
C PHE A 201 41.53 -29.66 36.49
N PRO A 202 41.97 -30.94 36.58
CA PRO A 202 43.01 -31.50 35.73
C PRO A 202 42.41 -32.18 34.48
N GLY A 203 43.09 -32.07 33.32
CA GLY A 203 42.76 -32.87 32.15
C GLY A 203 43.24 -32.31 30.81
N SER A 204 44.49 -32.65 30.47
CA SER A 204 45.04 -32.78 29.10
C SER A 204 44.76 -31.67 28.06
N TYR A 205 45.70 -30.74 27.94
CA TYR A 205 45.95 -29.97 26.72
C TYR A 205 46.69 -30.85 25.70
N VAL A 206 46.27 -30.78 24.43
CA VAL A 206 47.17 -31.01 23.28
C VAL A 206 47.38 -29.64 22.64
N GLU A 207 48.62 -29.17 22.71
CA GLU A 207 49.09 -28.04 21.89
C GLU A 207 49.08 -28.45 20.42
N ILE A 208 48.49 -27.63 19.56
CA ILE A 208 48.82 -27.64 18.13
C ILE A 208 49.50 -26.31 17.83
N SER A 209 50.82 -26.36 17.83
CA SER A 209 51.71 -25.35 17.27
C SER A 209 51.51 -25.27 15.75
N HIS A 210 51.44 -24.04 15.26
CA HIS A 210 51.70 -23.57 13.88
C HIS A 210 51.74 -24.64 12.77
N GLY A 211 50.60 -24.87 12.12
CA GLY A 211 50.47 -25.65 10.88
C GLY A 211 49.95 -24.80 9.72
N SER A 212 50.57 -24.95 8.55
CA SER A 212 50.35 -24.15 7.33
C SER A 212 48.98 -24.43 6.65
N PRO A 213 48.53 -23.61 5.66
CA PRO A 213 47.18 -23.64 5.08
C PRO A 213 46.74 -24.90 4.31
N THR A 214 47.45 -26.02 4.41
CA THR A 214 47.20 -27.25 3.64
C THR A 214 46.54 -28.38 4.45
N GLU A 215 46.42 -28.29 5.78
CA GLU A 215 45.86 -29.38 6.60
C GLU A 215 44.33 -29.34 6.78
N ALA A 216 43.66 -28.26 6.37
CA ALA A 216 42.19 -28.17 6.39
C ALA A 216 41.52 -28.86 5.17
N ALA A 217 42.29 -29.25 4.15
CA ALA A 217 41.76 -29.86 2.93
C ALA A 217 41.62 -31.39 3.02
N ASP A 218 42.27 -32.04 3.99
CA ASP A 218 42.26 -33.50 4.13
C ASP A 218 41.15 -34.04 5.05
N TYR A 219 40.46 -33.16 5.80
CA TYR A 219 39.28 -33.56 6.60
C TYR A 219 38.02 -33.76 5.74
N CYS A 220 37.97 -33.20 4.52
CA CYS A 220 36.82 -33.31 3.62
C CYS A 220 36.94 -34.44 2.57
N LYS A 221 37.86 -35.40 2.75
CA LYS A 221 38.13 -36.51 1.80
C LYS A 221 37.93 -37.93 2.35
N LYS A 222 37.20 -38.09 3.46
CA LYS A 222 36.70 -39.40 3.90
C LYS A 222 35.17 -39.38 4.00
N ASP A 223 34.53 -39.65 2.87
CA ASP A 223 33.42 -40.59 2.71
C ASP A 223 32.80 -40.35 1.33
N GLY A 224 33.22 -41.20 0.39
CA GLY A 224 33.05 -40.99 -1.04
C GLY A 224 31.62 -41.13 -1.52
N ASN A 225 31.19 -40.18 -2.34
CA ASN A 225 30.45 -40.46 -3.58
C ASN A 225 30.39 -39.17 -4.41
N PHE A 226 31.15 -39.09 -5.50
CA PHE A 226 30.69 -38.58 -6.80
C PHE A 226 31.84 -38.67 -7.82
N GLU A 227 31.57 -39.39 -8.90
CA GLU A 227 32.45 -39.59 -10.04
C GLU A 227 32.61 -38.32 -10.89
N ALA A 228 33.71 -38.36 -11.63
CA ALA A 228 34.37 -37.37 -12.47
C ALA A 228 33.50 -36.67 -13.54
N PHE A 229 33.98 -35.50 -13.99
CA PHE A 229 34.39 -35.14 -15.38
C PHE A 229 34.68 -33.61 -15.37
N GLY A 230 35.78 -33.03 -15.85
CA GLY A 230 36.98 -33.47 -16.53
C GLY A 230 38.02 -32.33 -16.55
N ARG A 231 39.22 -32.65 -17.05
CA ARG A 231 40.50 -31.91 -17.04
C ARG A 231 40.49 -30.47 -17.59
N LEU A 232 41.36 -29.62 -17.03
CA LEU A 232 42.18 -28.65 -17.78
C LEU A 232 43.64 -28.66 -17.25
N PRO A 233 44.67 -28.39 -18.09
CA PRO A 233 46.07 -28.73 -17.82
C PRO A 233 46.87 -27.62 -17.12
N ALA A 234 48.06 -28.02 -16.66
CA ALA A 234 48.99 -27.27 -15.83
C ALA A 234 49.85 -26.23 -16.57
N ALA A 235 50.23 -25.23 -15.77
CA ALA A 235 51.50 -24.50 -15.73
C ALA A 235 51.88 -23.53 -16.85
N GLU A 236 52.12 -22.28 -16.44
CA GLU A 236 53.42 -21.65 -16.70
C GLU A 236 53.75 -20.61 -15.60
N GLN A 237 54.94 -20.76 -15.02
CA GLN A 237 55.56 -19.83 -14.08
C GLN A 237 56.05 -18.59 -14.83
N THR A 238 55.87 -17.40 -14.28
CA THR A 238 56.95 -16.40 -14.23
C THR A 238 56.77 -15.48 -13.02
N SER A 239 57.81 -15.44 -12.22
CA SER A 239 58.07 -14.46 -11.17
C SER A 239 58.23 -13.06 -11.77
N ASN A 240 57.51 -12.08 -11.25
CA ASN A 240 57.97 -10.69 -11.23
C ASN A 240 57.38 -9.95 -10.04
N ALA A 241 58.30 -9.33 -9.30
CA ALA A 241 58.04 -8.50 -8.13
C ALA A 241 57.08 -7.35 -8.47
N PHE A 242 56.06 -7.16 -7.64
CA PHE A 242 55.24 -5.96 -7.66
C PHE A 242 55.38 -5.20 -6.34
N VAL A 243 55.88 -3.99 -6.49
CA VAL A 243 55.93 -2.89 -5.55
C VAL A 243 54.54 -2.67 -4.92
N ALA A 244 54.51 -2.42 -3.62
CA ALA A 244 53.31 -2.08 -2.88
C ALA A 244 52.75 -0.74 -3.37
N ASP A 245 51.66 -0.79 -4.14
CA ASP A 245 50.82 0.38 -4.44
C ASP A 245 49.67 0.46 -3.43
N HIS A 246 49.68 1.53 -2.62
CA HIS A 246 48.56 1.93 -1.78
C HIS A 246 47.40 2.40 -2.66
N GLY A 247 46.57 1.47 -3.12
CA GLY A 247 45.46 1.81 -4.00
C GLY A 247 44.34 0.77 -4.02
N LYS A 248 43.17 1.22 -3.54
CA LYS A 248 41.83 0.67 -3.83
C LYS A 248 41.44 -0.59 -3.06
N ASN A 249 40.77 -0.35 -1.92
CA ASN A 249 39.74 -1.26 -1.39
C ASN A 249 38.65 -1.44 -2.44
N LYS A 250 38.87 -2.37 -3.36
CA LYS A 250 37.89 -2.88 -4.30
C LYS A 250 36.96 -3.80 -3.50
N LEU A 251 35.99 -3.20 -2.79
CA LEU A 251 34.85 -3.96 -2.29
C LEU A 251 34.05 -4.47 -3.51
N SER A 252 34.43 -5.64 -4.01
CA SER A 252 33.57 -6.47 -4.85
C SER A 252 32.49 -7.09 -3.95
N GLN A 253 31.45 -6.33 -3.61
CA GLN A 253 30.31 -6.86 -2.88
C GLN A 253 29.02 -6.60 -3.67
N SER A 254 28.34 -7.70 -3.97
CA SER A 254 27.02 -7.74 -4.58
C SER A 254 25.98 -7.21 -3.60
N ASN A 255 25.70 -5.91 -3.64
CA ASN A 255 24.68 -5.35 -2.76
C ASN A 255 23.29 -5.58 -3.37
N GLU A 256 22.42 -6.09 -2.52
CA GLU A 256 21.09 -6.64 -2.75
C GLU A 256 20.15 -5.98 -1.69
N LEU A 257 18.82 -5.85 -1.91
CA LEU A 257 17.99 -4.87 -1.15
C LEU A 257 17.99 -5.10 0.37
N LYS A 258 17.72 -6.33 0.84
CA LYS A 258 17.51 -6.59 2.27
C LYS A 258 18.72 -6.25 3.13
N GLU A 259 19.94 -6.60 2.75
CA GLU A 259 21.12 -6.35 3.60
C GLU A 259 21.48 -4.88 3.62
N THR A 260 21.38 -4.25 2.46
CA THR A 260 21.67 -2.83 2.30
C THR A 260 20.72 -2.01 3.17
N PHE A 261 19.46 -2.42 3.25
CA PHE A 261 18.47 -1.79 4.13
C PHE A 261 18.61 -2.19 5.60
N ALA A 262 18.78 -3.47 5.92
CA ALA A 262 18.92 -3.96 7.29
C ALA A 262 20.14 -3.35 8.01
N SER A 263 21.29 -3.26 7.34
CA SER A 263 22.50 -2.62 7.89
C SER A 263 22.33 -1.13 8.16
N ARG A 264 21.30 -0.49 7.59
CA ARG A 264 20.96 0.93 7.72
C ARG A 264 19.69 1.16 8.52
N GLY A 265 19.10 0.10 9.09
CA GLY A 265 17.82 0.17 9.82
C GLY A 265 16.62 0.58 8.96
N MET A 266 16.70 0.39 7.64
CA MET A 266 15.62 0.68 6.70
C MET A 266 14.70 -0.54 6.52
N LEU A 267 13.42 -0.28 6.31
CA LEU A 267 12.39 -1.28 6.06
C LEU A 267 12.31 -1.62 4.56
N LEU A 268 12.04 -2.89 4.26
CA LEU A 268 11.70 -3.36 2.93
C LEU A 268 10.37 -4.11 2.96
N THR A 269 9.39 -3.62 2.22
CA THR A 269 8.05 -4.20 2.13
C THR A 269 7.63 -4.35 0.67
N ALA A 270 6.50 -4.99 0.42
CA ALA A 270 5.93 -5.07 -0.92
C ALA A 270 4.40 -5.17 -0.83
N ALA A 271 3.68 -4.46 -1.72
CA ALA A 271 2.30 -4.79 -2.03
C ALA A 271 2.23 -6.00 -2.96
N VAL A 272 1.40 -6.98 -2.60
CA VAL A 272 1.28 -8.24 -3.33
C VAL A 272 -0.17 -8.59 -3.65
N SER A 273 -0.38 -9.28 -4.77
CA SER A 273 -1.72 -9.67 -5.22
C SER A 273 -2.39 -10.70 -4.29
N ALA A 274 -3.72 -10.58 -4.18
CA ALA A 274 -4.59 -11.57 -3.57
C ALA A 274 -5.10 -12.66 -4.54
N GLY A 275 -4.93 -12.48 -5.85
CA GLY A 275 -5.45 -13.41 -6.86
C GLY A 275 -4.57 -14.65 -7.03
N LYS A 276 -5.15 -15.85 -6.89
CA LYS A 276 -4.43 -17.14 -6.96
C LYS A 276 -3.51 -17.26 -8.19
N ASN A 277 -4.02 -16.95 -9.38
CA ASN A 277 -3.29 -17.04 -10.65
C ASN A 277 -2.07 -16.12 -10.67
N THR A 278 -2.22 -14.90 -10.15
CA THR A 278 -1.11 -13.94 -10.01
C THR A 278 -0.10 -14.45 -9.00
N ILE A 279 -0.55 -14.94 -7.85
CA ILE A 279 0.35 -15.47 -6.80
C ILE A 279 1.22 -16.60 -7.34
N ASP A 280 0.61 -17.56 -8.04
CA ASP A 280 1.32 -18.73 -8.58
C ASP A 280 2.40 -18.34 -9.61
N LYS A 281 2.11 -17.34 -10.45
CA LYS A 281 3.02 -16.87 -11.50
C LYS A 281 4.09 -15.92 -11.00
N ALA A 282 3.76 -15.02 -10.08
CA ALA A 282 4.60 -13.88 -9.74
C ALA A 282 5.49 -14.09 -8.52
N TYR A 283 5.09 -14.95 -7.57
CA TYR A 283 5.68 -14.94 -6.22
C TYR A 283 6.21 -16.30 -5.76
N ASP A 284 7.47 -16.32 -5.35
CA ASP A 284 8.03 -17.35 -4.48
C ASP A 284 7.82 -16.90 -3.03
N VAL A 285 6.67 -17.27 -2.47
CA VAL A 285 6.18 -16.77 -1.18
C VAL A 285 7.16 -17.02 -0.02
N PRO A 286 7.72 -18.22 0.21
CA PRO A 286 8.71 -18.44 1.27
C PRO A 286 9.94 -17.54 1.14
N SER A 287 10.45 -17.37 -0.08
CA SER A 287 11.61 -16.51 -0.32
C SER A 287 11.28 -15.04 -0.06
N LEU A 288 10.16 -14.53 -0.55
CA LEU A 288 9.73 -13.15 -0.28
C LEU A 288 9.54 -12.92 1.22
N ALA A 289 8.84 -13.83 1.90
CA ALA A 289 8.60 -13.74 3.34
C ALA A 289 9.89 -13.79 4.17
N ARG A 290 10.97 -14.42 3.67
CA ARG A 290 12.27 -14.39 4.33
C ARG A 290 12.89 -13.00 4.31
N TYR A 291 12.82 -12.30 3.18
CA TYR A 291 13.57 -11.06 2.98
C TYR A 291 12.77 -9.79 3.30
N LEU A 292 11.45 -9.81 3.13
CA LEU A 292 10.59 -8.67 3.45
C LEU A 292 10.35 -8.55 4.95
N ASP A 293 10.29 -7.32 5.47
CA ASP A 293 9.96 -7.05 6.87
C ASP A 293 8.48 -7.36 7.16
N PHE A 294 7.61 -7.00 6.23
CA PHE A 294 6.22 -7.44 6.16
C PHE A 294 5.68 -7.32 4.73
N ILE A 295 4.54 -7.95 4.47
CA ILE A 295 3.92 -8.10 3.16
C ILE A 295 2.53 -7.48 3.19
N ASN A 296 2.28 -6.48 2.35
CA ASN A 296 1.00 -5.80 2.23
C ASN A 296 0.10 -6.55 1.23
N LEU A 297 -0.81 -7.40 1.71
CA LEU A 297 -1.70 -8.17 0.85
C LEU A 297 -2.84 -7.28 0.31
N MET A 298 -2.90 -7.06 -0.99
CA MET A 298 -3.96 -6.29 -1.65
C MET A 298 -5.26 -7.10 -1.75
N ALA A 299 -5.91 -7.32 -0.60
CA ALA A 299 -7.13 -8.13 -0.48
C ALA A 299 -8.41 -7.35 -0.85
N TYR A 300 -8.37 -6.73 -2.02
CA TYR A 300 -9.41 -5.94 -2.66
C TYR A 300 -9.24 -6.04 -4.18
N ASP A 301 -10.11 -5.38 -4.95
CA ASP A 301 -10.18 -5.54 -6.41
C ASP A 301 -10.40 -7.00 -6.84
N PHE A 302 -11.14 -7.77 -6.03
CA PHE A 302 -11.56 -9.11 -6.40
C PHE A 302 -12.58 -9.08 -7.54
N HIS A 303 -13.47 -8.09 -7.52
CA HIS A 303 -14.42 -7.81 -8.59
C HIS A 303 -14.48 -6.32 -8.88
N GLY A 304 -14.76 -5.98 -10.13
CA GLY A 304 -14.86 -4.59 -10.57
C GLY A 304 -15.38 -4.45 -11.99
N GLY A 305 -15.36 -3.24 -12.52
CA GLY A 305 -15.97 -2.95 -13.83
C GLY A 305 -15.25 -3.54 -15.06
N TRP A 306 -14.28 -4.45 -14.85
CA TRP A 306 -13.75 -5.36 -15.87
C TRP A 306 -14.58 -6.65 -15.97
N ASP A 307 -15.36 -6.98 -14.95
CA ASP A 307 -16.29 -8.11 -14.95
C ASP A 307 -17.58 -7.74 -15.71
N PRO A 308 -18.20 -8.69 -16.43
CA PRO A 308 -19.48 -8.48 -17.10
C PRO A 308 -20.68 -8.53 -16.13
N VAL A 309 -20.43 -8.81 -14.85
CA VAL A 309 -21.44 -8.98 -13.81
C VAL A 309 -21.01 -8.29 -12.52
N THR A 310 -21.96 -7.88 -11.69
CA THR A 310 -21.66 -7.27 -10.38
C THR A 310 -21.00 -8.26 -9.43
N GLY A 311 -19.94 -7.82 -8.75
CA GLY A 311 -19.28 -8.53 -7.66
C GLY A 311 -18.76 -7.55 -6.61
N HIS A 312 -18.52 -8.03 -5.39
CA HIS A 312 -18.03 -7.18 -4.31
C HIS A 312 -16.55 -6.85 -4.47
N ASN A 313 -16.13 -5.62 -4.13
CA ASN A 313 -14.72 -5.21 -4.19
C ASN A 313 -13.80 -6.09 -3.31
N SER A 314 -14.22 -6.32 -2.06
CA SER A 314 -13.46 -7.08 -1.06
C SER A 314 -14.37 -7.98 -0.22
N PRO A 315 -14.91 -9.09 -0.79
CA PRO A 315 -15.74 -10.02 -0.03
C PRO A 315 -14.89 -10.77 0.99
N LEU A 316 -15.38 -10.93 2.23
CA LEU A 316 -14.64 -11.69 3.25
C LEU A 316 -14.64 -13.18 2.94
N TYR A 317 -15.80 -13.74 2.60
CA TYR A 317 -15.96 -15.13 2.19
C TYR A 317 -16.70 -15.23 0.84
N ALA A 318 -16.48 -16.34 0.16
CA ALA A 318 -17.22 -16.73 -1.03
C ALA A 318 -18.70 -17.05 -0.73
N ARG A 319 -19.56 -16.85 -1.72
CA ARG A 319 -20.97 -17.28 -1.66
C ARG A 319 -21.10 -18.76 -2.04
N PRO A 320 -22.10 -19.49 -1.49
CA PRO A 320 -22.24 -20.94 -1.76
C PRO A 320 -22.43 -21.28 -3.25
N ASN A 321 -23.12 -20.42 -3.98
CA ASN A 321 -23.50 -20.58 -5.38
C ASN A 321 -22.44 -20.12 -6.39
N GLU A 322 -21.27 -19.68 -5.92
CA GLU A 322 -20.15 -19.35 -6.79
C GLU A 322 -19.47 -20.62 -7.34
N ASN A 323 -18.98 -20.52 -8.57
CA ASN A 323 -18.18 -21.58 -9.18
C ASN A 323 -16.80 -21.69 -8.51
N TYR A 324 -16.03 -22.72 -8.87
CA TYR A 324 -14.73 -22.99 -8.24
C TYR A 324 -13.75 -21.82 -8.36
N GLU A 325 -13.68 -21.18 -9.53
CA GLU A 325 -12.77 -20.06 -9.77
C GLU A 325 -13.20 -18.83 -8.96
N GLN A 326 -14.49 -18.48 -8.99
CA GLN A 326 -15.08 -17.38 -8.22
C GLN A 326 -14.86 -17.54 -6.71
N LYS A 327 -14.92 -18.77 -6.19
CA LYS A 327 -14.64 -19.08 -4.78
C LYS A 327 -13.22 -18.76 -4.34
N THR A 328 -12.30 -18.45 -5.26
CA THR A 328 -10.95 -17.99 -4.93
C THR A 328 -10.82 -16.47 -4.77
N PHE A 329 -11.82 -15.70 -5.21
CA PHE A 329 -11.83 -14.24 -5.19
C PHE A 329 -12.44 -13.66 -3.91
N ASN A 330 -11.85 -13.99 -2.75
CA ASN A 330 -12.23 -13.42 -1.46
C ASN A 330 -11.04 -13.35 -0.49
N VAL A 331 -11.20 -12.55 0.56
CA VAL A 331 -10.17 -12.27 1.57
C VAL A 331 -9.73 -13.55 2.28
N ASP A 332 -10.66 -14.42 2.71
CA ASP A 332 -10.32 -15.64 3.43
C ASP A 332 -9.46 -16.59 2.59
N TYR A 333 -9.87 -16.84 1.34
CA TYR A 333 -9.10 -17.67 0.42
C TYR A 333 -7.71 -17.09 0.20
N ALA A 334 -7.60 -15.80 -0.14
CA ALA A 334 -6.32 -15.17 -0.42
C ALA A 334 -5.36 -15.26 0.78
N VAL A 335 -5.84 -14.93 1.99
CA VAL A 335 -5.04 -15.04 3.21
C VAL A 335 -4.57 -16.46 3.43
N ARG A 336 -5.49 -17.44 3.42
CA ARG A 336 -5.11 -18.85 3.63
C ARG A 336 -4.16 -19.36 2.56
N TYR A 337 -4.31 -18.90 1.31
CA TYR A 337 -3.43 -19.29 0.22
C TYR A 337 -2.00 -18.80 0.45
N TRP A 338 -1.81 -17.54 0.86
CA TRP A 338 -0.50 -17.01 1.24
C TRP A 338 0.12 -17.74 2.43
N LEU A 339 -0.67 -18.03 3.47
CA LEU A 339 -0.21 -18.80 4.63
C LEU A 339 0.21 -20.22 4.24
N ASN A 340 -0.62 -20.93 3.48
CA ASN A 340 -0.34 -22.29 3.01
C ASN A 340 0.87 -22.37 2.06
N LYS A 341 1.16 -21.28 1.35
CA LYS A 341 2.37 -21.15 0.52
C LYS A 341 3.64 -20.86 1.34
N GLY A 342 3.55 -20.70 2.66
CA GLY A 342 4.69 -20.54 3.55
C GLY A 342 4.95 -19.11 4.04
N CYS A 343 3.99 -18.18 3.88
CA CYS A 343 4.10 -16.86 4.51
C CYS A 343 3.83 -16.96 6.02
N PRO A 344 4.73 -16.50 6.90
CA PRO A 344 4.42 -16.33 8.33
C PRO A 344 3.25 -15.37 8.52
N ALA A 345 2.32 -15.72 9.41
CA ALA A 345 1.11 -14.94 9.63
C ALA A 345 1.42 -13.52 10.14
N ASP A 346 2.39 -13.39 11.04
CA ASP A 346 2.84 -12.12 11.64
C ASP A 346 3.52 -11.16 10.64
N LYS A 347 3.92 -11.67 9.47
CA LYS A 347 4.43 -10.85 8.34
C LYS A 347 3.35 -10.45 7.34
N LEU A 348 2.22 -11.15 7.28
CA LEU A 348 1.15 -10.84 6.34
C LEU A 348 0.25 -9.74 6.91
N VAL A 349 0.15 -8.60 6.23
CA VAL A 349 -0.66 -7.45 6.62
C VAL A 349 -1.87 -7.38 5.69
N LEU A 350 -3.08 -7.42 6.26
CA LEU A 350 -4.32 -7.54 5.50
C LEU A 350 -4.76 -6.18 4.93
N GLY A 351 -4.74 -6.04 3.60
CA GLY A 351 -5.27 -4.88 2.90
C GLY A 351 -6.79 -4.76 2.99
N MET A 352 -7.27 -3.54 3.27
CA MET A 352 -8.67 -3.19 3.33
C MET A 352 -8.92 -1.95 2.46
N PRO A 353 -9.91 -1.98 1.54
CA PRO A 353 -10.18 -0.85 0.68
C PRO A 353 -11.01 0.21 1.43
N LEU A 354 -10.58 1.47 1.37
CA LEU A 354 -11.39 2.62 1.79
C LEU A 354 -12.14 3.21 0.58
N TYR A 355 -12.57 2.33 -0.33
CA TYR A 355 -13.26 2.62 -1.58
C TYR A 355 -14.15 1.44 -1.97
N GLY A 356 -15.05 1.66 -2.93
CA GLY A 356 -15.89 0.64 -3.54
C GLY A 356 -15.67 0.54 -5.04
N ARG A 357 -16.03 -0.61 -5.60
CA ARG A 357 -16.12 -0.84 -7.04
C ARG A 357 -17.59 -0.74 -7.46
N SER A 358 -17.86 0.00 -8.52
CA SER A 358 -19.21 0.32 -8.97
C SER A 358 -19.53 -0.18 -10.37
N PHE A 359 -20.82 -0.42 -10.58
CA PHE A 359 -21.37 -0.99 -11.79
C PHE A 359 -22.64 -0.25 -12.22
N THR A 360 -22.90 -0.25 -13.52
CA THR A 360 -24.18 0.12 -14.12
C THR A 360 -24.89 -1.16 -14.57
N LEU A 361 -25.93 -1.57 -13.84
CA LEU A 361 -26.75 -2.75 -14.10
C LEU A 361 -27.40 -2.66 -15.49
N ASN A 362 -27.55 -3.79 -16.17
CA ASN A 362 -28.31 -3.84 -17.43
C ASN A 362 -29.82 -3.64 -17.19
N ASP A 363 -30.35 -4.23 -16.10
CA ASP A 363 -31.73 -4.08 -15.64
C ASP A 363 -31.75 -3.73 -14.14
N ALA A 364 -32.39 -2.62 -13.77
CA ALA A 364 -32.50 -2.19 -12.37
C ALA A 364 -33.26 -3.18 -11.47
N ARG A 365 -34.09 -4.06 -12.05
CA ARG A 365 -34.83 -5.09 -11.32
C ARG A 365 -33.94 -6.28 -10.92
N ASN A 366 -32.80 -6.46 -11.61
CA ASN A 366 -31.80 -7.46 -11.27
C ASN A 366 -30.58 -6.78 -10.64
N SER A 367 -30.58 -6.66 -9.32
CA SER A 367 -29.55 -5.90 -8.58
C SER A 367 -28.77 -6.73 -7.57
N GLY A 368 -28.84 -8.05 -7.66
CA GLY A 368 -28.08 -8.97 -6.79
C GLY A 368 -26.67 -9.21 -7.32
N PHE A 369 -25.85 -9.91 -6.53
CA PHE A 369 -24.56 -10.41 -7.00
C PHE A 369 -24.71 -11.30 -8.24
N GLY A 370 -23.78 -11.15 -9.20
CA GLY A 370 -23.85 -11.82 -10.49
C GLY A 370 -24.81 -11.17 -11.50
N ALA A 371 -25.42 -10.02 -11.19
CA ALA A 371 -26.27 -9.32 -12.15
C ALA A 371 -25.45 -8.76 -13.33
N PRO A 372 -25.89 -8.93 -14.59
CA PRO A 372 -25.21 -8.36 -15.75
C PRO A 372 -25.06 -6.85 -15.68
N ALA A 373 -23.85 -6.35 -15.89
CA ALA A 373 -23.54 -4.93 -15.73
C ALA A 373 -22.32 -4.47 -16.53
N SER A 374 -22.12 -3.17 -16.56
CA SER A 374 -20.93 -2.48 -17.09
C SER A 374 -20.33 -1.58 -16.00
N LYS A 375 -19.28 -0.81 -16.32
CA LYS A 375 -18.65 0.12 -15.36
C LYS A 375 -19.65 1.12 -14.79
N GLY A 376 -19.59 1.33 -13.48
CA GLY A 376 -20.39 2.34 -12.79
C GLY A 376 -19.98 3.76 -13.17
N ILE A 377 -20.86 4.72 -12.86
CA ILE A 377 -20.57 6.14 -13.07
C ILE A 377 -19.41 6.56 -12.16
N ALA A 378 -18.54 7.42 -12.70
CA ALA A 378 -17.39 7.95 -11.97
C ALA A 378 -17.82 8.75 -10.73
N GLY A 379 -17.04 8.61 -9.64
CA GLY A 379 -17.18 9.47 -8.48
C GLY A 379 -16.93 10.95 -8.81
N GLU A 380 -17.58 11.85 -8.07
CA GLU A 380 -17.47 13.31 -8.24
C GLU A 380 -16.03 13.82 -8.09
N TYR A 381 -15.27 13.23 -7.16
CA TYR A 381 -13.93 13.62 -6.78
C TYR A 381 -12.86 12.66 -7.30
N THR A 382 -13.13 11.36 -7.26
CA THR A 382 -12.18 10.35 -7.74
C THR A 382 -12.09 10.34 -9.26
N GLY A 383 -13.19 10.66 -9.95
CA GLY A 383 -13.22 10.87 -11.39
C GLY A 383 -12.99 9.62 -12.25
N GLU A 384 -12.98 8.43 -11.64
CA GLU A 384 -12.73 7.15 -12.31
C GLU A 384 -14.03 6.33 -12.41
N MET A 385 -14.39 5.91 -13.64
CA MET A 385 -15.55 5.04 -13.84
C MET A 385 -15.35 3.68 -13.17
N GLY A 386 -16.35 3.22 -12.43
CA GLY A 386 -16.30 1.96 -11.70
C GLY A 386 -15.57 2.03 -10.35
N PHE A 387 -15.20 3.23 -9.88
CA PHE A 387 -14.50 3.44 -8.62
C PHE A 387 -15.12 4.63 -7.86
N LEU A 388 -15.33 4.46 -6.56
CA LEU A 388 -15.73 5.55 -5.66
C LEU A 388 -14.99 5.43 -4.33
N GLY A 389 -14.43 6.52 -3.83
CA GLY A 389 -13.89 6.57 -2.47
C GLY A 389 -15.00 6.47 -1.43
N TYR A 390 -14.69 5.99 -0.23
CA TYR A 390 -15.68 5.90 0.86
C TYR A 390 -16.35 7.25 1.17
N HIS A 391 -15.60 8.37 1.15
CA HIS A 391 -16.16 9.72 1.27
C HIS A 391 -17.24 10.06 0.23
N GLU A 392 -17.13 9.55 -1.00
CA GLU A 392 -18.15 9.72 -2.03
C GLU A 392 -19.34 8.81 -1.77
N ILE A 393 -19.09 7.56 -1.41
CA ILE A 393 -20.13 6.56 -1.15
C ILE A 393 -20.99 7.01 0.04
N CYS A 394 -20.39 7.33 1.18
CA CYS A 394 -21.13 7.75 2.36
C CYS A 394 -21.87 9.08 2.12
N LYS A 395 -21.30 10.00 1.34
CA LYS A 395 -21.97 11.24 0.93
C LYS A 395 -23.23 10.92 0.13
N LYS A 396 -23.14 10.02 -0.86
CA LYS A 396 -24.29 9.58 -1.67
C LYS A 396 -25.39 8.96 -0.81
N LEU A 397 -25.03 8.01 0.05
CA LEU A 397 -25.98 7.33 0.93
C LEU A 397 -26.69 8.29 1.91
N LYS A 398 -26.02 9.37 2.32
CA LYS A 398 -26.56 10.38 3.24
C LYS A 398 -27.40 11.45 2.55
N GLN A 399 -27.03 11.85 1.32
CA GLN A 399 -27.60 13.03 0.65
C GLN A 399 -28.58 12.69 -0.48
N GLU A 400 -28.50 11.50 -1.07
CA GLU A 400 -29.36 11.07 -2.16
C GLU A 400 -30.44 10.11 -1.66
N SER A 401 -31.71 10.35 -2.01
CA SER A 401 -32.80 9.40 -1.75
C SER A 401 -32.74 8.20 -2.71
N GLY A 402 -33.19 7.02 -2.26
CA GLY A 402 -33.39 5.84 -3.12
C GLY A 402 -32.27 4.80 -3.09
N TRP A 403 -31.18 5.05 -2.36
CA TRP A 403 -30.17 4.03 -2.10
C TRP A 403 -30.69 2.95 -1.15
N ARG A 404 -30.68 1.70 -1.61
CA ARG A 404 -30.93 0.51 -0.80
C ARG A 404 -29.62 -0.18 -0.50
N VAL A 405 -29.27 -0.29 0.78
CA VAL A 405 -28.07 -1.01 1.24
C VAL A 405 -28.46 -2.43 1.66
N THR A 406 -27.68 -3.41 1.19
CA THR A 406 -27.84 -4.83 1.53
C THR A 406 -26.51 -5.37 2.04
N VAL A 407 -26.55 -6.12 3.13
CA VAL A 407 -25.39 -6.87 3.64
C VAL A 407 -25.62 -8.35 3.42
N ASP A 408 -24.76 -9.00 2.63
CA ASP A 408 -24.82 -10.46 2.42
C ASP A 408 -24.06 -11.18 3.54
N ARG A 409 -24.67 -12.25 4.08
CA ARG A 409 -24.18 -12.99 5.25
C ARG A 409 -22.83 -13.70 5.03
N HIS A 410 -22.46 -14.01 3.78
CA HIS A 410 -21.19 -14.65 3.46
C HIS A 410 -20.15 -13.61 3.08
N VAL A 411 -20.53 -12.63 2.23
CA VAL A 411 -19.63 -11.53 1.83
C VAL A 411 -19.19 -10.72 3.05
N GLN A 412 -20.06 -10.57 4.05
CA GLN A 412 -19.85 -9.79 5.28
C GLN A 412 -19.45 -8.33 5.04
N ALA A 413 -19.89 -7.78 3.92
CA ALA A 413 -19.72 -6.39 3.53
C ALA A 413 -20.94 -5.91 2.72
N PRO A 414 -21.24 -4.59 2.75
CA PRO A 414 -22.41 -4.05 2.09
C PRO A 414 -22.23 -3.88 0.58
N TYR A 415 -23.34 -3.98 -0.14
CA TYR A 415 -23.49 -3.29 -1.42
C TYR A 415 -24.69 -2.34 -1.38
N ALA A 416 -24.63 -1.28 -2.16
CA ALA A 416 -25.71 -0.29 -2.28
C ALA A 416 -26.22 -0.20 -3.72
N VAL A 417 -27.53 -0.04 -3.87
CA VAL A 417 -28.19 0.06 -5.18
C VAL A 417 -29.10 1.28 -5.22
N ASN A 418 -29.03 2.06 -6.31
CA ASN A 418 -30.00 3.11 -6.62
C ASN A 418 -30.25 3.14 -8.13
N GLY A 419 -31.48 2.81 -8.53
CA GLY A 419 -31.83 2.59 -9.93
C GLY A 419 -30.91 1.53 -10.57
N ARG A 420 -30.12 1.93 -11.56
CA ARG A 420 -29.15 1.05 -12.25
C ARG A 420 -27.75 1.11 -11.65
N GLN A 421 -27.49 1.95 -10.65
CA GLN A 421 -26.15 2.03 -10.04
C GLN A 421 -26.05 1.01 -8.90
N TRP A 422 -24.94 0.27 -8.89
CA TRP A 422 -24.61 -0.74 -7.90
C TRP A 422 -23.18 -0.50 -7.39
N ILE A 423 -22.96 -0.51 -6.08
CA ILE A 423 -21.65 -0.24 -5.47
C ILE A 423 -21.37 -1.28 -4.40
N GLY A 424 -20.30 -2.07 -4.55
CA GLY A 424 -19.79 -2.98 -3.51
C GLY A 424 -18.62 -2.33 -2.79
N TYR A 425 -18.72 -2.15 -1.48
CA TYR A 425 -17.80 -1.32 -0.69
C TYR A 425 -17.68 -1.82 0.75
N ASP A 426 -16.71 -1.27 1.47
CA ASP A 426 -16.55 -1.51 2.90
C ASP A 426 -17.06 -0.34 3.74
N ASP A 427 -17.74 -0.66 4.84
CA ASP A 427 -18.21 0.29 5.85
C ASP A 427 -17.56 0.02 7.22
N ILE A 428 -17.95 0.77 8.25
CA ILE A 428 -17.41 0.62 9.61
C ILE A 428 -17.57 -0.83 10.11
N ASN A 429 -18.70 -1.48 9.82
CA ASN A 429 -19.00 -2.81 10.31
C ASN A 429 -18.19 -3.88 9.57
N SER A 430 -18.09 -3.80 8.25
CA SER A 430 -17.31 -4.76 7.46
C SER A 430 -15.81 -4.64 7.73
N ILE A 431 -15.29 -3.41 7.86
CA ILE A 431 -13.91 -3.15 8.29
C ILE A 431 -13.64 -3.75 9.68
N THR A 432 -14.51 -3.48 10.65
CA THR A 432 -14.39 -4.05 12.01
C THR A 432 -14.40 -5.58 11.97
N THR A 433 -15.24 -6.16 11.11
CA THR A 433 -15.34 -7.62 10.93
C THR A 433 -14.05 -8.20 10.35
N LYS A 434 -13.46 -7.54 9.35
CA LYS A 434 -12.16 -7.93 8.77
C LYS A 434 -11.01 -7.78 9.75
N VAL A 435 -11.06 -6.81 10.67
CA VAL A 435 -10.08 -6.71 11.77
C VAL A 435 -10.23 -7.87 12.76
N ARG A 436 -11.45 -8.26 13.12
CA ARG A 436 -11.64 -9.47 13.95
C ARG A 436 -11.12 -10.72 13.24
N TYR A 437 -11.34 -10.82 11.94
CA TYR A 437 -10.78 -11.89 11.11
C TYR A 437 -9.25 -11.89 11.13
N LEU A 438 -8.59 -10.75 10.92
CA LEU A 438 -7.12 -10.70 10.93
C LEU A 438 -6.52 -11.08 12.29
N ILE A 439 -7.18 -10.70 13.39
CA ILE A 439 -6.78 -11.12 14.74
C ILE A 439 -6.92 -12.63 14.90
N LYS A 440 -8.05 -13.20 14.47
CA LYS A 440 -8.31 -14.65 14.51
C LYS A 440 -7.28 -15.44 13.70
N MET A 441 -6.84 -14.91 12.57
CA MET A 441 -5.84 -15.52 11.70
C MET A 441 -4.39 -15.22 12.13
N ASN A 442 -4.21 -14.52 13.26
CA ASN A 442 -2.90 -14.13 13.80
C ASN A 442 -2.03 -13.33 12.82
N LEU A 443 -2.66 -12.47 12.00
CA LEU A 443 -1.97 -11.69 10.98
C LEU A 443 -1.14 -10.54 11.57
N GLY A 444 -0.20 -10.01 10.79
CA GLY A 444 0.70 -8.93 11.21
C GLY A 444 0.07 -7.55 11.40
N GLY A 445 -1.15 -7.35 10.89
CA GLY A 445 -1.87 -6.08 11.01
C GLY A 445 -2.84 -5.80 9.88
N ALA A 446 -3.28 -4.55 9.79
CA ALA A 446 -4.13 -4.02 8.72
C ALA A 446 -3.34 -3.05 7.83
N MET A 447 -3.59 -3.13 6.53
CA MET A 447 -3.16 -2.18 5.53
C MET A 447 -4.40 -1.51 4.93
N VAL A 448 -4.34 -0.23 4.58
CA VAL A 448 -5.45 0.46 3.92
C VAL A 448 -5.03 1.10 2.60
N TRP A 449 -5.89 0.90 1.59
CA TRP A 449 -5.86 1.65 0.34
C TRP A 449 -7.18 2.39 0.17
N SER A 450 -7.23 3.72 0.30
CA SER A 450 -6.15 4.60 0.76
C SER A 450 -6.72 5.70 1.65
N ILE A 451 -5.87 6.36 2.45
CA ILE A 451 -6.33 7.29 3.48
C ILE A 451 -7.09 8.49 2.92
N GLU A 452 -6.76 8.92 1.70
CA GLU A 452 -7.45 10.00 1.02
C GLU A 452 -8.84 9.64 0.47
N THR A 453 -9.26 8.37 0.57
CA THR A 453 -10.60 7.94 0.16
C THR A 453 -11.53 7.69 1.33
N ASP A 454 -11.05 7.65 2.58
CA ASP A 454 -11.88 7.68 3.79
C ASP A 454 -12.63 9.02 3.93
N ASP A 455 -13.57 9.15 4.87
CA ASP A 455 -14.21 10.44 5.21
C ASP A 455 -13.27 11.30 6.07
N PHE A 456 -12.16 11.73 5.47
CA PHE A 456 -11.12 12.55 6.12
C PHE A 456 -11.59 13.97 6.46
N ARG A 457 -12.75 14.39 5.93
CA ARG A 457 -13.41 15.67 6.25
C ARG A 457 -14.50 15.54 7.33
N GLY A 458 -14.89 14.32 7.69
CA GLY A 458 -15.90 14.03 8.71
C GLY A 458 -17.32 14.46 8.33
N ARG A 459 -17.65 14.50 7.04
CA ARG A 459 -18.96 14.98 6.54
C ARG A 459 -20.10 13.98 6.76
N CYS A 460 -19.78 12.69 6.71
CA CYS A 460 -20.75 11.62 6.83
C CYS A 460 -21.03 11.31 8.30
N HIS A 461 -19.99 11.19 9.10
CA HIS A 461 -20.07 10.65 10.47
C HIS A 461 -19.89 11.69 11.59
N GLY A 462 -19.56 12.94 11.25
CA GLY A 462 -19.31 14.00 12.24
C GLY A 462 -17.91 13.98 12.86
N TYR A 463 -17.05 13.07 12.43
CA TYR A 463 -15.64 12.98 12.81
C TYR A 463 -14.81 12.42 11.65
N THR A 464 -13.51 12.71 11.63
CA THR A 464 -12.63 12.35 10.51
C THR A 464 -12.17 10.90 10.55
N ASN A 465 -11.94 10.32 9.37
CA ASN A 465 -11.32 9.00 9.16
C ASN A 465 -12.07 7.84 9.87
N PRO A 466 -13.39 7.70 9.67
CA PRO A 466 -14.21 6.71 10.36
C PRO A 466 -13.76 5.28 10.15
N LEU A 467 -13.36 4.89 8.93
CA LEU A 467 -12.94 3.52 8.67
C LEU A 467 -11.58 3.23 9.31
N LEU A 468 -10.63 4.16 9.19
CA LEU A 468 -9.32 4.02 9.82
C LEU A 468 -9.41 4.02 11.36
N ARG A 469 -10.33 4.81 11.94
CA ARG A 469 -10.61 4.77 13.38
C ARG A 469 -11.30 3.48 13.80
N ALA A 470 -12.18 2.91 12.97
CA ALA A 470 -12.76 1.60 13.23
C ALA A 470 -11.68 0.51 13.30
N ILE A 471 -10.68 0.58 12.41
CA ILE A 471 -9.51 -0.33 12.46
C ILE A 471 -8.78 -0.19 13.79
N ASN A 472 -8.40 1.03 14.16
CA ASN A 472 -7.67 1.28 15.41
C ASN A 472 -8.47 0.84 16.65
N SER A 473 -9.78 1.13 16.70
CA SER A 473 -10.64 0.72 17.80
C SER A 473 -10.80 -0.80 17.88
N ALA A 474 -10.89 -1.50 16.75
CA ALA A 474 -10.99 -2.95 16.74
C ALA A 474 -9.67 -3.65 17.10
N LEU A 475 -8.52 -3.04 16.80
CA LEU A 475 -7.20 -3.57 17.18
C LEU A 475 -6.83 -3.26 18.64
N TYR A 476 -7.17 -2.06 19.13
CA TYR A 476 -6.61 -1.52 20.38
C TYR A 476 -7.65 -1.11 21.42
N GLY A 477 -8.95 -1.22 21.16
CA GLY A 477 -10.00 -0.89 22.13
C GLY A 477 -9.81 0.50 22.77
N ALA A 478 -9.74 0.54 24.11
CA ALA A 478 -9.57 1.78 24.88
C ALA A 478 -8.25 2.54 24.61
N SER A 479 -7.22 1.87 24.08
CA SER A 479 -5.95 2.51 23.73
C SER A 479 -5.94 3.10 22.31
N SER A 480 -7.08 3.06 21.61
CA SER A 480 -7.16 3.65 20.27
C SER A 480 -7.06 5.18 20.31
N PRO A 481 -6.44 5.82 19.28
CA PRO A 481 -6.40 7.26 19.18
C PRO A 481 -7.82 7.84 19.10
N GLN A 482 -8.22 8.57 20.14
CA GLN A 482 -9.54 9.17 20.21
C GLN A 482 -9.72 10.27 19.15
N PRO A 483 -10.95 10.50 18.67
CA PRO A 483 -11.22 11.66 17.84
C PRO A 483 -10.91 12.93 18.61
N ASN A 484 -10.21 13.89 17.98
CA ASN A 484 -10.21 15.25 18.51
C ASN A 484 -11.66 15.76 18.45
N PRO A 485 -12.26 16.22 19.56
CA PRO A 485 -13.57 16.83 19.50
C PRO A 485 -13.49 18.05 18.58
N SER A 486 -14.23 18.02 17.47
CA SER A 486 -14.28 19.18 16.59
C SER A 486 -14.97 20.32 17.34
N THR A 487 -14.33 21.48 17.42
CA THR A 487 -14.85 22.71 18.06
C THR A 487 -15.98 23.39 17.28
N ASN A 488 -16.60 22.73 16.31
CA ASN A 488 -17.80 23.23 15.65
C ASN A 488 -19.06 22.60 16.27
N GLN A 489 -19.33 22.94 17.53
CA GLN A 489 -20.71 22.92 18.00
C GLN A 489 -21.42 24.11 17.36
N ILE A 490 -22.25 23.84 16.35
CA ILE A 490 -23.31 24.77 15.95
C ILE A 490 -24.23 24.87 17.18
N PRO A 491 -24.47 26.07 17.77
CA PRO A 491 -25.34 26.19 18.92
C PRO A 491 -26.73 25.67 18.55
N ARG A 492 -27.23 24.74 19.36
CA ARG A 492 -28.63 24.30 19.32
C ARG A 492 -29.52 25.53 19.54
N PRO A 493 -30.51 25.81 18.67
CA PRO A 493 -31.38 26.97 18.90
C PRO A 493 -32.24 26.67 20.13
N SER A 494 -32.01 27.42 21.21
CA SER A 494 -32.92 27.54 22.32
C SER A 494 -34.13 28.36 21.88
N SER A 495 -35.30 27.75 22.00
CA SER A 495 -36.59 28.41 21.87
C SER A 495 -36.73 29.50 22.92
N THR A 496 -36.91 30.75 22.51
CA THR A 496 -37.67 31.74 23.29
C THR A 496 -38.15 32.85 22.36
N ASN A 497 -39.46 33.05 22.36
CA ASN A 497 -40.15 34.16 21.73
C ASN A 497 -39.71 35.47 22.37
N HIS A 498 -39.25 36.44 21.59
CA HIS A 498 -39.65 37.84 21.73
C HIS A 498 -39.21 38.67 20.52
N VAL A 499 -40.19 39.29 19.87
CA VAL A 499 -40.02 40.37 18.90
C VAL A 499 -39.84 41.69 19.66
N PRO A 500 -38.86 42.52 19.27
CA PRO A 500 -39.19 43.93 19.08
C PRO A 500 -38.78 44.46 17.70
N ARG A 501 -39.68 45.29 17.18
CA ARG A 501 -39.66 45.99 15.90
C ARG A 501 -38.91 47.31 16.05
N THR A 502 -37.88 47.56 15.24
CA THR A 502 -37.40 48.92 14.96
C THR A 502 -37.00 49.07 13.50
N THR A 503 -37.66 50.03 12.87
CA THR A 503 -37.49 50.58 11.51
C THR A 503 -36.26 51.48 11.42
N VAL A 504 -35.39 51.30 10.41
CA VAL A 504 -34.58 52.40 9.81
C VAL A 504 -34.31 52.12 8.33
N ASN A 505 -34.30 53.21 7.57
CA ASN A 505 -34.37 53.40 6.13
C ASN A 505 -33.26 52.82 5.26
N ARG A 506 -33.65 52.56 4.01
CA ARG A 506 -32.85 52.12 2.86
C ARG A 506 -32.14 53.29 2.16
N PRO A 507 -30.82 53.23 1.95
CA PRO A 507 -30.17 53.93 0.84
C PRO A 507 -30.00 52.99 -0.36
N LYS A 508 -30.38 53.46 -1.55
CA LYS A 508 -30.03 52.86 -2.84
C LYS A 508 -28.64 53.36 -3.24
N THR A 509 -27.70 52.46 -3.52
CA THR A 509 -26.53 52.75 -4.36
C THR A 509 -26.03 51.49 -5.08
N THR A 510 -26.23 51.51 -6.39
CA THR A 510 -25.39 50.99 -7.50
C THR A 510 -24.31 49.95 -7.19
N VAL A 511 -24.54 48.74 -7.71
CA VAL A 511 -23.55 47.65 -7.83
C VAL A 511 -22.64 47.90 -9.02
N ASN A 512 -21.34 48.07 -8.76
CA ASN A 512 -20.29 47.99 -9.78
C ASN A 512 -19.85 46.52 -9.93
N ASN A 513 -20.18 45.92 -11.07
CA ASN A 513 -19.70 44.60 -11.49
C ASN A 513 -18.32 44.73 -12.14
N ASN A 514 -17.29 44.15 -11.53
CA ASN A 514 -16.04 43.83 -12.21
C ASN A 514 -15.71 42.35 -12.02
N THR A 515 -16.28 41.54 -12.90
CA THR A 515 -15.95 40.12 -13.12
C THR A 515 -14.75 40.02 -14.07
N PRO A 516 -13.75 39.16 -13.83
CA PRO A 516 -12.75 38.84 -14.83
C PRO A 516 -13.41 38.11 -16.01
N LYS A 517 -13.23 38.65 -17.21
CA LYS A 517 -13.84 38.21 -18.47
C LYS A 517 -13.61 36.72 -18.77
N HIS A 518 -14.73 35.98 -18.90
CA HIS A 518 -14.81 34.75 -19.68
C HIS A 518 -14.64 35.08 -21.16
N THR A 519 -13.59 34.57 -21.79
CA THR A 519 -13.45 34.58 -23.25
C THR A 519 -14.32 33.47 -23.84
N THR A 520 -15.50 33.86 -24.32
CA THR A 520 -16.28 33.11 -25.31
C THR A 520 -15.72 33.37 -26.70
N SER A 521 -15.22 32.33 -27.36
CA SER A 521 -14.98 32.33 -28.80
C SER A 521 -15.57 31.06 -29.42
N GLY A 522 -16.77 31.20 -30.00
CA GLY A 522 -17.19 30.60 -31.27
C GLY A 522 -17.40 29.10 -31.38
N GLY A 523 -18.66 28.65 -31.23
CA GLY A 523 -19.17 27.34 -31.66
C GLY A 523 -19.91 26.61 -30.55
N SER A 524 -21.24 26.47 -30.67
CA SER A 524 -22.01 25.65 -29.72
C SER A 524 -21.52 24.20 -29.80
N LEU A 525 -20.87 23.70 -28.75
CA LEU A 525 -20.40 22.32 -28.69
C LEU A 525 -21.61 21.37 -28.75
N PRO A 526 -21.71 20.51 -29.78
CA PRO A 526 -22.93 19.77 -30.06
C PRO A 526 -23.07 18.56 -29.14
N CYS A 527 -24.19 18.46 -28.42
CA CYS A 527 -24.53 17.28 -27.64
C CYS A 527 -25.64 16.47 -28.33
N SER A 528 -25.29 15.28 -28.82
CA SER A 528 -26.25 14.34 -29.41
C SER A 528 -26.70 13.26 -28.41
N ARG A 529 -25.85 12.93 -27.43
CA ARG A 529 -26.10 11.93 -26.38
C ARG A 529 -25.27 12.24 -25.14
N ASN A 530 -25.55 11.55 -24.03
CA ASN A 530 -24.66 11.56 -22.87
C ASN A 530 -23.32 10.90 -23.23
N GLY A 531 -22.22 11.54 -22.84
CA GLY A 531 -20.89 10.99 -23.09
C GLY A 531 -19.80 12.06 -23.21
N TYR A 532 -18.61 11.58 -23.54
CA TYR A 532 -17.43 12.41 -23.79
C TYR A 532 -17.23 12.55 -25.30
N PHE A 533 -16.92 13.75 -25.73
CA PHE A 533 -16.74 14.09 -27.13
C PHE A 533 -15.46 14.91 -27.30
N ARG A 534 -14.72 14.64 -28.37
CA ARG A 534 -13.55 15.41 -28.77
C ARG A 534 -14.00 16.82 -29.12
N HIS A 535 -13.24 17.82 -28.67
CA HIS A 535 -13.50 19.19 -29.08
C HIS A 535 -13.25 19.34 -30.59
N PRO A 536 -14.19 19.91 -31.37
CA PRO A 536 -14.15 19.88 -32.84
C PRO A 536 -12.95 20.61 -33.45
N HIS A 537 -12.34 21.53 -32.69
CA HIS A 537 -11.22 22.36 -33.16
C HIS A 537 -9.96 22.24 -32.29
N ASN A 538 -9.95 21.36 -31.27
CA ASN A 538 -8.80 21.26 -30.37
C ASN A 538 -8.63 19.84 -29.83
N CYS A 539 -7.70 19.09 -30.40
CA CYS A 539 -7.39 17.72 -29.99
C CYS A 539 -6.96 17.58 -28.52
N LYS A 540 -6.46 18.65 -27.90
CA LYS A 540 -6.08 18.67 -26.48
C LYS A 540 -7.28 18.96 -25.57
N GLN A 541 -8.47 19.14 -26.12
CA GLN A 541 -9.68 19.41 -25.37
C GLN A 541 -10.78 18.42 -25.71
N PHE A 542 -11.67 18.21 -24.75
CA PHE A 542 -12.87 17.41 -24.90
C PHE A 542 -14.00 18.04 -24.10
N TYR A 543 -15.22 17.65 -24.39
CA TYR A 543 -16.38 18.09 -23.65
C TYR A 543 -17.26 16.91 -23.25
N VAL A 544 -17.99 17.09 -22.16
CA VAL A 544 -18.91 16.12 -21.59
C VAL A 544 -20.31 16.66 -21.72
N CYS A 545 -21.17 15.87 -22.33
CA CYS A 545 -22.59 16.14 -22.41
C CYS A 545 -23.32 15.36 -21.33
N GLN A 546 -24.07 16.07 -20.49
CA GLN A 546 -24.90 15.51 -19.44
C GLN A 546 -26.34 15.96 -19.63
N SER A 547 -27.24 15.02 -19.89
CA SER A 547 -28.66 15.25 -20.10
C SER A 547 -29.30 15.88 -18.87
N GLN A 548 -30.16 16.86 -19.13
CA GLN A 548 -30.94 17.61 -18.17
C GLN A 548 -32.42 17.58 -18.61
N LYS A 549 -33.32 18.05 -17.73
CA LYS A 549 -34.76 18.15 -18.04
C LYS A 549 -35.06 18.98 -19.32
N ALA A 550 -34.15 19.86 -19.74
CA ALA A 550 -34.26 20.68 -20.94
C ALA A 550 -32.95 20.69 -21.76
N GLY A 551 -32.54 19.53 -22.29
CA GLY A 551 -31.38 19.41 -23.20
C GLY A 551 -30.13 18.85 -22.52
N TYR A 552 -28.95 19.36 -22.87
CA TYR A 552 -27.67 18.90 -22.34
C TYR A 552 -26.91 20.04 -21.65
N LYS A 553 -26.33 19.75 -20.50
CA LYS A 553 -25.31 20.58 -19.86
C LYS A 553 -23.93 20.15 -20.39
N VAL A 554 -23.15 21.11 -20.86
CA VAL A 554 -21.82 20.87 -21.44
C VAL A 554 -20.73 21.28 -20.46
N PHE A 555 -19.73 20.42 -20.28
CA PHE A 555 -18.53 20.71 -19.50
C PHE A 555 -17.30 20.49 -20.37
N GLN A 556 -16.43 21.49 -20.50
CA GLN A 556 -15.22 21.40 -21.32
C GLN A 556 -13.98 21.19 -20.45
N PHE A 557 -13.07 20.35 -20.94
CA PHE A 557 -11.86 19.92 -20.25
C PHE A 557 -10.67 19.94 -21.21
N SER A 558 -9.48 20.04 -20.64
CA SER A 558 -8.21 19.87 -21.35
C SER A 558 -7.55 18.57 -20.92
N CYS A 559 -6.97 17.85 -21.87
CA CYS A 559 -6.08 16.73 -21.62
C CYS A 559 -4.78 17.19 -20.95
N GLY A 560 -4.10 16.27 -20.26
CA GLY A 560 -2.80 16.53 -19.65
C GLY A 560 -1.73 16.87 -20.71
N PRO A 561 -0.62 17.53 -20.32
CA PRO A 561 0.47 17.86 -21.24
C PRO A 561 0.93 16.65 -22.06
N GLY A 562 1.05 16.83 -23.38
CA GLY A 562 1.49 15.77 -24.31
C GLY A 562 0.41 14.75 -24.71
N THR A 563 -0.85 14.92 -24.28
CA THR A 563 -1.96 14.00 -24.60
C THR A 563 -3.11 14.68 -25.35
N VAL A 564 -3.87 13.89 -26.10
CA VAL A 564 -5.05 14.29 -26.88
C VAL A 564 -6.23 13.37 -26.57
N PHE A 565 -7.46 13.85 -26.74
CA PHE A 565 -8.64 13.08 -26.37
C PHE A 565 -9.05 12.06 -27.44
N SER A 566 -9.16 10.79 -27.03
CA SER A 566 -9.69 9.70 -27.85
C SER A 566 -11.13 9.40 -27.47
N GLU A 567 -12.09 9.71 -28.36
CA GLU A 567 -13.49 9.28 -28.20
C GLU A 567 -13.63 7.75 -28.21
N LYS A 568 -12.78 7.04 -28.95
CA LYS A 568 -12.79 5.56 -28.99
C LYS A 568 -12.44 4.96 -27.62
N LEU A 569 -11.48 5.56 -26.92
CA LEU A 569 -11.02 5.08 -25.62
C LEU A 569 -11.70 5.81 -24.45
N ASN A 570 -12.49 6.85 -24.74
CA ASN A 570 -13.06 7.79 -23.77
C ASN A 570 -12.04 8.32 -22.75
N THR A 571 -10.81 8.60 -23.19
CA THR A 571 -9.72 9.09 -22.33
C THR A 571 -8.69 9.91 -23.12
N CYS A 572 -7.86 10.65 -22.39
CA CYS A 572 -6.69 11.32 -22.95
C CYS A 572 -5.56 10.31 -23.15
N THR A 573 -4.98 10.27 -24.35
CA THR A 573 -3.91 9.35 -24.73
C THR A 573 -2.90 10.03 -25.65
N PHE A 574 -1.87 9.33 -26.11
CA PHE A 574 -0.85 9.93 -26.96
C PHE A 574 -1.36 10.22 -28.39
N PRO A 575 -0.88 11.30 -29.06
CA PRO A 575 -1.33 11.71 -30.40
C PRO A 575 -1.34 10.60 -31.45
N HIS A 576 -0.28 9.78 -31.50
CA HIS A 576 -0.16 8.69 -32.48
C HIS A 576 -1.25 7.60 -32.39
N GLN A 577 -2.02 7.56 -31.31
CA GLN A 577 -3.11 6.59 -31.10
C GLN A 577 -4.48 7.15 -31.50
N VAL A 578 -4.54 8.40 -31.94
CA VAL A 578 -5.76 9.16 -32.14
C VAL A 578 -5.74 9.78 -33.54
N PRO A 579 -6.11 9.03 -34.60
CA PRO A 579 -6.10 9.56 -35.96
C PRO A 579 -6.91 10.86 -36.09
N GLY A 580 -6.37 11.83 -36.83
CA GLY A 580 -6.93 13.18 -36.95
C GLY A 580 -6.61 14.11 -35.77
N CYS A 581 -5.72 13.66 -34.90
CA CYS A 581 -4.94 14.39 -33.92
C CYS A 581 -3.48 13.90 -34.03
#